data_AF-A0A8J6Q670-F1
#
_entry.id   AF-A0A8J6Q670-F1
#
_cell.length_a   1.000
_cell.length_b   1.000
_cell.length_c   1.000
_cell.angle_alpha   90.00
_cell.angle_beta   90.00
_cell.angle_gamma   90.00
#
_symmetry.space_group_name_H-M   'P 1'
#
loop_
_entity.id
_entity.type
_entity.pdbx_description
1 polymer ?
#
loop_
_entity_poly.entity_id
_entity_poly.type
_entity_poly.pdbx_seq_one_letter_code
_entity_poly.pdbx_strand_id
1 'polypeptide(L)'
;IKASIQQFFYHELSGKSEFIVADAENLPFTDHSFDLALSTCVMFLLPDPAKGISEVHRVLKDDGQIVMLNPSGKMSQENAASFAKENDI
;
A
#
# COMPACT_ATOMS: atom_id res chain seq x y z
N ILE A 1 6.54 -7.30 -6.34
CA ILE A 1 6.61 -6.59 -7.64
C ILE A 1 6.41 -7.53 -8.84
N LYS A 2 7.31 -8.49 -9.14
CA LYS A 2 7.18 -9.37 -10.33
C LYS A 2 5.84 -10.11 -10.43
N ALA A 3 5.38 -10.74 -9.35
CA ALA A 3 4.10 -11.44 -9.32
C ALA A 3 2.91 -10.50 -9.55
N SER A 4 2.92 -9.31 -8.94
CA SER A 4 1.87 -8.30 -9.10
C SER A 4 1.76 -7.81 -10.54
N ILE A 5 2.91 -7.53 -11.19
CA ILE A 5 2.98 -7.17 -12.61
C ILE A 5 2.37 -8.27 -13.48
N GLN A 6 2.81 -9.52 -13.26
CA GLN A 6 2.31 -10.66 -14.02
C GLN A 6 0.79 -10.82 -13.87
N GLN A 7 0.28 -10.75 -12.65
CA GLN A 7 -1.16 -10.89 -12.37
C GLN A 7 -1.97 -9.77 -13.04
N PHE A 8 -1.49 -8.53 -13.00
CA PHE A 8 -2.16 -7.39 -13.63
C PHE A 8 -2.37 -7.59 -15.13
N PHE A 9 -1.31 -7.99 -15.85
CA PHE A 9 -1.39 -8.20 -17.29
C PHE A 9 -2.09 -9.51 -17.67
N TYR A 10 -1.97 -10.55 -16.84
CA TYR A 10 -2.65 -11.83 -17.08
C TYR A 10 -4.18 -11.71 -17.07
N HIS A 11 -4.73 -10.82 -16.22
CA HIS A 11 -6.18 -10.62 -16.12
C HIS A 11 -6.73 -9.53 -17.05
N GLU A 12 -5.94 -9.06 -18.03
CA GLU A 12 -6.34 -8.05 -19.03
C GLU A 12 -6.94 -6.77 -18.40
N LEU A 13 -6.43 -6.37 -17.23
CA LEU A 13 -7.01 -5.26 -16.45
C LEU A 13 -6.73 -3.87 -17.04
N SER A 14 -5.90 -3.77 -18.09
CA SER A 14 -5.38 -2.52 -18.63
C SER A 14 -6.40 -1.63 -19.36
N GLY A 15 -7.60 -2.13 -19.68
CA GLY A 15 -8.60 -1.36 -20.43
C GLY A 15 -9.13 -0.11 -19.72
N LYS A 16 -9.03 -0.06 -18.38
CA LYS A 16 -9.46 1.07 -17.54
C LYS A 16 -8.57 1.29 -16.31
N SER A 17 -7.40 0.64 -16.26
CA SER A 17 -6.49 0.75 -15.12
C SER A 17 -5.05 0.77 -15.59
N GLU A 18 -4.19 1.36 -14.78
CA GLU A 18 -2.77 1.46 -15.02
C GLU A 18 -2.01 0.79 -13.88
N PHE A 19 -0.91 0.11 -14.22
CA PHE A 19 0.00 -0.45 -13.24
C PHE A 19 1.27 0.37 -13.23
N ILE A 20 1.65 0.87 -12.05
CA ILE A 20 2.90 1.60 -11.86
C ILE A 20 3.73 0.94 -10.76
N VAL A 21 5.05 1.00 -10.91
CA VAL A 21 5.99 0.67 -9.85
C VAL A 21 6.46 2.00 -9.25
N ALA A 22 6.14 2.23 -7.99
CA ALA A 22 6.49 3.44 -7.26
C ALA A 22 6.83 3.12 -5.79
N ASP A 23 7.51 4.05 -5.14
CA ASP A 23 7.69 4.05 -3.70
C ASP A 23 6.44 4.64 -3.04
N ALA A 24 5.85 3.93 -2.09
CA ALA A 24 4.67 4.40 -1.37
C ALA A 24 4.96 5.60 -0.46
N GLU A 25 6.23 5.81 -0.10
CA GLU A 25 6.67 7.01 0.63
C GLU A 25 7.01 8.20 -0.30
N ASN A 26 6.85 8.05 -1.61
CA ASN A 26 7.06 9.12 -2.59
C ASN A 26 6.26 8.84 -3.87
N LEU A 27 4.95 9.06 -3.81
CA LEU A 27 4.04 8.70 -4.89
C LEU A 27 4.18 9.67 -6.08
N PRO A 28 4.32 9.17 -7.33
CA PRO A 28 4.52 10.01 -8.52
C PRO A 28 3.20 10.59 -9.04
N PHE A 29 2.36 11.07 -8.13
CA PHE A 29 1.08 11.68 -8.42
C PHE A 29 1.03 13.09 -7.87
N THR A 30 0.28 13.96 -8.54
CA THR A 30 -0.04 15.29 -8.04
C THR A 30 -0.95 15.23 -6.82
N ASP A 31 -0.95 16.29 -6.04
CA ASP A 31 -1.86 16.44 -4.89
C ASP A 31 -3.32 16.33 -5.37
N HIS A 32 -4.21 15.81 -4.52
CA HIS A 32 -5.66 15.78 -4.76
C HIS A 32 -6.11 15.08 -6.07
N SER A 33 -5.39 14.03 -6.47
CA SER A 33 -5.64 13.32 -7.73
C SER A 33 -6.70 12.22 -7.63
N PHE A 34 -6.94 11.66 -6.44
CA PHE A 34 -7.78 10.47 -6.27
C PHE A 34 -8.92 10.68 -5.28
N ASP A 35 -10.07 10.09 -5.60
CA ASP A 35 -11.23 10.01 -4.71
C ASP A 35 -11.07 8.93 -3.63
N LEU A 36 -10.31 7.87 -3.93
CA LEU A 36 -10.14 6.71 -3.06
C LEU A 36 -8.73 6.14 -3.18
N ALA A 37 -8.14 5.81 -2.04
CA ALA A 37 -6.89 5.06 -1.94
C ALA A 37 -7.12 3.76 -1.17
N LEU A 38 -6.68 2.65 -1.75
CA LEU A 38 -6.76 1.32 -1.14
C LEU A 38 -5.36 0.78 -0.86
N SER A 39 -5.12 0.37 0.39
CA SER A 39 -3.91 -0.37 0.76
C SER A 39 -4.30 -1.70 1.39
N THR A 40 -3.75 -2.80 0.87
CA THR A 40 -4.04 -4.15 1.34
C THR A 40 -2.77 -4.85 1.81
N CYS A 41 -2.69 -5.10 3.11
CA CYS A 41 -1.67 -5.90 3.78
C CYS A 41 -0.22 -5.44 3.53
N VAL A 42 0.02 -4.14 3.33
CA VAL A 42 1.34 -3.61 2.94
C VAL A 42 1.80 -2.39 3.75
N MET A 43 0.89 -1.50 4.17
CA MET A 43 1.30 -0.20 4.75
C MET A 43 2.19 -0.33 6.00
N PHE A 44 1.96 -1.33 6.85
CA PHE A 44 2.77 -1.59 8.06
C PHE A 44 4.18 -2.15 7.78
N LEU A 45 4.48 -2.48 6.52
CA LEU A 45 5.79 -2.99 6.08
C LEU A 45 6.70 -1.87 5.56
N LEU A 46 6.22 -0.63 5.47
CA LEU A 46 7.08 0.48 5.05
C LEU A 46 8.18 0.76 6.08
N PRO A 47 9.33 1.29 5.65
CA PRO A 47 10.35 1.83 6.55
C PRO A 47 9.78 2.91 7.47
N ASP A 48 9.01 3.85 6.92
CA ASP A 48 8.25 4.87 7.63
C ASP A 48 6.76 4.84 7.20
N PRO A 49 5.92 4.08 7.92
CA PRO A 49 4.49 4.01 7.64
C PRO A 49 3.78 5.36 7.77
N ALA A 50 4.25 6.27 8.62
CA ALA A 50 3.64 7.58 8.79
C ALA A 50 3.86 8.45 7.55
N LYS A 51 5.05 8.41 6.96
CA LYS A 51 5.35 9.05 5.68
C LYS A 51 4.50 8.47 4.54
N GLY A 52 4.36 7.14 4.47
CA GLY A 52 3.48 6.49 3.50
C GLY A 52 2.01 6.93 3.63
N ILE A 53 1.48 7.00 4.86
CA ILE A 53 0.12 7.51 5.11
C ILE A 53 0.00 8.99 4.70
N SER A 54 1.02 9.80 4.99
CA SER A 54 1.05 11.22 4.58
C SER A 54 1.02 11.37 3.06
N GLU A 55 1.76 10.54 2.32
CA GLU A 55 1.74 10.55 0.86
C GLU A 55 0.39 10.10 0.29
N VAL A 56 -0.23 9.07 0.88
CA VAL A 56 -1.59 8.67 0.48
C VAL A 56 -2.58 9.80 0.73
N HIS A 57 -2.50 10.47 1.88
CA HIS A 57 -3.34 11.63 2.18
C HIS A 57 -3.11 12.78 1.19
N ARG A 58 -1.85 13.08 0.83
CA ARG A 58 -1.51 14.14 -0.13
C ARG A 58 -2.19 13.93 -1.49
N VAL A 59 -2.20 12.69 -1.99
CA VAL A 59 -2.77 12.39 -3.31
C VAL A 59 -4.29 12.25 -3.30
N LEU A 60 -4.93 12.22 -2.11
CA LEU A 60 -6.39 12.22 -1.97
C LEU A 60 -6.95 13.64 -2.10
N LYS A 61 -8.13 13.75 -2.73
CA LYS A 61 -8.94 14.97 -2.70
C LYS A 61 -9.36 15.29 -1.26
N ASP A 62 -9.80 16.53 -1.02
CA ASP A 62 -10.24 16.98 0.32
C ASP A 62 -11.36 16.10 0.93
N ASP A 63 -12.23 15.56 0.09
CA ASP A 63 -13.30 14.61 0.45
C ASP A 63 -12.96 13.14 0.15
N GLY A 64 -11.72 12.89 -0.26
CA GLY A 64 -11.21 11.57 -0.61
C GLY A 64 -11.09 10.65 0.60
N GLN A 65 -11.13 9.35 0.35
CA GLN A 65 -11.11 8.34 1.41
C GLN A 65 -9.91 7.40 1.30
N ILE A 66 -9.41 6.97 2.46
CA ILE A 66 -8.46 5.87 2.56
C ILE A 66 -9.15 4.63 3.12
N VAL A 67 -8.96 3.49 2.47
CA VAL A 67 -9.40 2.17 2.96
C VAL A 67 -8.18 1.31 3.16
N MET A 68 -8.03 0.78 4.38
CA MET A 68 -6.91 -0.06 4.76
C MET A 68 -7.40 -1.44 5.20
N LEU A 69 -6.87 -2.48 4.57
CA LEU A 69 -6.99 -3.85 5.05
C LEU A 69 -5.64 -4.26 5.63
N ASN A 70 -5.58 -4.47 6.95
CA ASN A 70 -4.40 -4.98 7.62
C ASN A 70 -4.75 -6.25 8.42
N PRO A 71 -3.80 -7.18 8.62
CA PRO A 71 -4.05 -8.40 9.40
C PRO A 71 -4.44 -8.14 10.85
N SER A 72 -3.93 -7.05 11.44
CA SER A 72 -4.19 -6.64 12.82
C SER A 72 -3.85 -5.16 13.01
N GLY A 73 -4.55 -4.48 13.94
CA GLY A 73 -4.19 -3.12 14.36
C GLY A 73 -2.85 -3.01 15.09
N LYS A 74 -2.29 -4.15 15.52
CA LYS A 74 -0.94 -4.24 16.11
C LYS A 74 0.12 -4.66 15.09
N MET A 75 -0.23 -4.89 13.83
CA MET A 75 0.72 -5.45 12.88
C MET A 75 1.86 -4.46 12.59
N SER A 76 3.10 -4.92 12.73
CA SER A 76 4.33 -4.20 12.40
C SER A 76 5.42 -5.21 12.00
N GLN A 77 6.51 -4.75 11.38
CA GLN A 77 7.65 -5.63 11.08
C GLN A 77 8.24 -6.26 12.36
N GLU A 78 8.34 -5.49 13.43
CA GLU A 78 8.84 -5.95 14.74
C GLU A 78 7.94 -7.04 15.34
N ASN A 79 6.62 -6.85 15.31
CA ASN A 79 5.69 -7.83 15.84
C ASN A 79 5.66 -9.10 14.97
N ALA A 80 5.81 -8.98 13.66
CA ALA A 80 6.00 -10.13 12.77
C ALA A 80 7.25 -10.92 13.13
N ALA A 81 8.38 -10.23 13.29
CA ALA A 81 9.67 -10.86 13.60
C ALA A 81 9.66 -11.52 14.99
N SER A 82 9.04 -10.86 15.98
CA SER A 82 8.87 -11.41 17.32
C SER A 82 8.01 -12.68 17.30
N PHE A 83 6.88 -12.66 16.59
CA PHE A 83 6.03 -13.83 16.42
C PHE A 83 6.77 -14.98 15.72
N ALA A 84 7.52 -14.69 14.66
CA ALA A 84 8.28 -15.70 13.92
C ALA A 84 9.31 -16.39 14.82
N LYS A 85 10.06 -15.60 15.59
CA LYS A 85 11.02 -16.09 16.57
C LYS A 85 10.37 -16.91 17.69
N GLU A 86 9.21 -16.49 18.20
CA GLU A 86 8.48 -17.21 19.25
C GLU A 86 7.91 -18.55 18.77
N ASN A 87 7.73 -18.73 17.46
CA ASN A 87 7.11 -19.91 16.87
C ASN A 87 8.07 -20.75 16.00
N ASP A 88 9.38 -20.46 16.00
CA ASP A 88 10.42 -21.14 15.19
C ASP A 88 10.05 -21.22 13.68
N ILE A 89 9.50 -20.13 13.12
CA ILE A 89 9.18 -19.98 11.68
C ILE A 89 10.01 -18.90 10.98
#